data_AF-A0A357D256-F1
#
_entry.id   AF-A0A357D256-F1
#
_cell.length_a   1.000
_cell.length_b   1.000
_cell.length_c   1.000
_cell.angle_alpha   90.00
_cell.angle_beta   90.00
_cell.angle_gamma   90.00
#
_symmetry.space_group_name_H-M   'P 1'
#
loop_
_entity.id
_entity.type
_entity.pdbx_description
1 polymer ?
#
loop_
_entity_poly.entity_id
_entity_poly.type
_entity_poly.pdbx_seq_one_letter_code
_entity_poly.pdbx_strand_id
1 'polypeptide(L)' 'VQLSRLLGFKFLVKLLTGRLKVAEIEARVEEILGMKGAGVLSLYPEIGVDVDKPSDLALARALLTEEEKPQSI' A
#
# COMPACT_ATOMS: atom_id res chain seq x y z
N VAL A 1 -11.41 -8.00 -15.75
CA VAL A 1 -12.79 -7.95 -15.17
C VAL A 1 -13.01 -8.98 -14.05
N GLN A 2 -12.34 -10.15 -14.06
CA GLN A 2 -12.54 -11.18 -13.02
C GLN A 2 -12.36 -10.66 -11.59
N LEU A 3 -11.28 -9.94 -11.30
CA LEU A 3 -11.04 -9.38 -9.96
C LEU A 3 -12.10 -8.33 -9.56
N SER A 4 -12.54 -7.49 -10.49
CA SER A 4 -13.60 -6.51 -10.25
C SER A 4 -14.94 -7.17 -9.90
N ARG A 5 -15.24 -8.33 -10.51
CA ARG A 5 -16.43 -9.13 -10.17
C ARG A 5 -16.29 -9.79 -8.79
N LEU A 6 -15.09 -10.27 -8.46
CA LEU A 6 -14.80 -10.83 -7.14
C LEU A 6 -14.94 -9.79 -6.03
N LEU A 7 -14.52 -8.55 -6.24
CA LEU A 7 -14.65 -7.47 -5.25
C LEU A 7 -16.06 -6.87 -5.20
N GLY A 8 -16.77 -6.87 -6.32
CA GLY A 8 -18.15 -6.38 -6.43
C GLY A 8 -18.25 -4.91 -6.82
N PHE A 9 -19.39 -4.56 -7.44
CA PHE A 9 -19.60 -3.24 -8.04
C PHE A 9 -19.58 -2.09 -6.99
N LYS A 10 -20.22 -2.28 -5.83
CA LYS A 10 -20.23 -1.30 -4.74
C LYS A 10 -18.83 -0.97 -4.22
N PHE A 11 -17.99 -2.00 -4.07
CA PHE A 11 -16.59 -1.84 -3.66
C PHE A 11 -15.82 -0.97 -4.65
N LEU A 12 -15.97 -1.26 -5.95
CA LEU A 12 -15.29 -0.53 -7.01
C LEU A 12 -15.72 0.94 -7.08
N VAL A 13 -17.03 1.23 -6.99
CA VAL A 13 -17.52 2.62 -6.99
C VAL A 13 -16.97 3.40 -5.79
N LYS A 14 -16.90 2.78 -4.61
CA LYS A 14 -16.30 3.42 -3.42
C LYS A 14 -14.80 3.66 -3.58
N LEU A 15 -14.07 2.70 -4.16
CA LEU A 15 -12.64 2.86 -4.44
C LEU A 15 -12.39 4.03 -5.39
N LEU A 16 -13.10 4.06 -6.53
CA LEU A 16 -12.93 5.10 -7.55
C LEU A 16 -13.34 6.49 -7.05
N THR A 17 -14.27 6.57 -6.10
CA THR A 17 -14.69 7.84 -5.48
C THR A 17 -13.90 8.20 -4.21
N GLY A 18 -12.89 7.42 -3.83
CA GLY A 18 -12.08 7.66 -2.64
C GLY A 18 -12.85 7.52 -1.31
N ARG A 19 -14.00 6.83 -1.32
CA ARG A 19 -14.88 6.65 -0.14
C ARG A 19 -14.77 5.26 0.49
N LEU A 20 -13.92 4.40 -0.03
CA LEU A 20 -13.72 3.05 0.50
C LEU A 20 -12.93 3.12 1.81
N LYS A 21 -13.47 2.50 2.87
CA LYS A 21 -12.81 2.44 4.18
C LYS A 21 -12.08 1.11 4.37
N VAL A 22 -11.01 1.10 5.18
CA VAL A 22 -10.24 -0.10 5.54
C VAL A 22 -11.14 -1.20 6.12
N ALA A 23 -12.05 -0.85 7.04
CA ALA A 23 -13.00 -1.81 7.61
C ALA A 23 -13.90 -2.50 6.56
N GLU A 24 -14.22 -1.81 5.46
CA GLU A 24 -14.99 -2.42 4.36
C GLU A 24 -14.13 -3.38 3.52
N ILE A 25 -12.83 -3.12 3.44
CA ILE A 25 -11.85 -4.00 2.79
C ILE A 25 -11.68 -5.27 3.63
N GLU A 26 -11.46 -5.12 4.94
CA GLU A 26 -11.33 -6.25 5.88
C GLU A 26 -12.56 -7.17 5.84
N ALA A 27 -13.76 -6.59 5.91
CA ALA A 27 -15.01 -7.35 5.81
C ALA A 27 -15.15 -8.08 4.46
N ARG A 28 -14.75 -7.44 3.35
CA ARG A 28 -14.80 -8.08 2.02
C ARG A 28 -13.77 -9.19 1.87
N VAL A 29 -12.59 -9.03 2.46
CA VAL A 29 -11.54 -10.06 2.50
C VAL A 29 -12.01 -11.27 3.30
N GLU A 30 -12.64 -11.04 4.45
CA GLU A 30 -13.21 -12.12 5.27
C GLU A 30 -14.31 -12.89 4.54
N GLU A 31 -15.18 -12.19 3.80
CA GLU A 31 -16.22 -12.83 2.98
C GLU A 31 -15.65 -13.69 1.84
N ILE A 32 -14.60 -13.22 1.16
CA ILE A 32 -14.03 -13.92 0.00
C ILE A 32 -13.13 -15.09 0.43
N LEU A 33 -12.31 -14.90 1.46
CA LEU A 33 -11.25 -15.84 1.84
C LEU A 33 -11.64 -16.72 3.03
N GLY A 34 -12.73 -16.42 3.74
CA GLY A 34 -13.14 -17.14 4.95
C GLY A 34 -12.18 -16.94 6.14
N MET A 35 -11.32 -15.92 6.08
CA MET A 35 -10.35 -15.59 7.12
C MET A 35 -10.29 -14.10 7.39
N LYS A 36 -10.00 -13.73 8.64
CA LYS A 36 -9.92 -12.33 9.05
C LYS A 36 -8.65 -11.68 8.48
N GLY A 37 -8.83 -10.66 7.66
CA GLY A 37 -7.76 -9.74 7.25
C GLY A 37 -7.74 -8.51 8.17
N ALA A 38 -6.57 -7.90 8.33
CA ALA A 38 -6.42 -6.63 9.04
C ALA A 38 -5.52 -5.67 8.24
N GLY A 39 -5.95 -4.41 8.13
CA GLY A 39 -5.15 -3.33 7.57
C GLY A 39 -4.17 -2.80 8.61
N VAL A 40 -2.87 -2.87 8.33
CA VAL A 40 -1.83 -2.31 9.20
C VAL A 40 -1.47 -0.92 8.69
N LEU A 41 -1.76 0.12 9.48
CA LEU A 41 -1.31 1.48 9.17
C LEU A 41 0.18 1.60 9.52
N SER A 42 1.03 1.68 8.49
CA SER A 42 2.44 2.01 8.65
C SER A 42 2.66 3.52 8.53
N LEU A 43 3.43 4.09 9.45
CA LEU A 43 3.95 5.47 9.35
C LEU A 43 5.30 5.53 8.61
N TYR A 44 5.82 4.36 8.20
CA TYR A 44 7.07 4.19 7.48
C TYR A 44 6.77 4.00 5.99
N PRO A 45 6.76 5.09 5.18
CA PRO A 45 6.46 5.00 3.75
C PRO A 45 7.44 4.09 3.01
N GLU A 46 8.68 3.95 3.48
CA GLU A 46 9.72 3.11 2.91
C GLU A 46 9.32 1.64 2.77
N ILE A 47 8.38 1.13 3.59
CA ILE A 47 7.84 -0.24 3.49
C ILE A 47 7.06 -0.44 2.18
N GLY A 48 6.45 0.63 1.65
CA GLY A 48 5.65 0.58 0.42
C GLY A 48 6.41 0.98 -0.84
N VAL A 49 7.67 1.41 -0.73
CA VAL A 49 8.50 1.82 -1.85
C VAL A 49 9.20 0.59 -2.42
N ASP A 50 8.91 0.27 -3.69
CA ASP A 50 9.61 -0.76 -4.45
C ASP A 50 10.66 -0.12 -5.38
N VAL A 51 11.74 -0.85 -5.69
CA VAL A 51 12.80 -0.41 -6.60
C VAL A 51 12.69 -1.20 -7.90
N ASP A 52 11.70 -0.85 -8.72
CA ASP A 52 11.39 -1.57 -9.95
C ASP A 52 11.94 -0.89 -11.21
N LYS A 53 12.25 0.42 -11.16
CA LYS A 53 12.79 1.17 -12.31
C LYS A 53 14.24 1.63 -12.10
N PRO A 54 14.98 1.88 -13.20
CA PRO A 54 16.32 2.44 -13.13
C PRO A 54 16.41 3.78 -12.36
N SER A 55 15.36 4.61 -12.44
CA SER A 55 15.26 5.87 -11.68
C SER A 55 15.23 5.63 -10.17
N ASP A 56 14.51 4.60 -9.74
CA ASP A 56 14.30 4.29 -8.33
C ASP A 56 15.60 3.75 -7.73
N LEU A 57 16.34 2.96 -8.50
CA LEU A 57 17.66 2.47 -8.13
C LEU A 57 18.68 3.63 -8.00
N ALA A 58 18.63 4.60 -8.91
CA ALA A 58 19.48 5.78 -8.83
C ALA A 58 19.18 6.61 -7.56
N LEU A 59 17.90 6.80 -7.24
CA LEU A 59 17.46 7.48 -6.02
C LEU A 59 17.88 6.72 -4.75
N ALA A 60 17.63 5.41 -4.70
CA ALA A 60 18.01 4.58 -3.56
C ALA A 60 19.53 4.63 -3.31
N ARG A 61 20.34 4.58 -4.38
CA ARG A 61 21.80 4.75 -4.25
C ARG A 61 22.15 6.11 -3.67
N ALA A 62 21.63 7.20 -4.23
CA ALA A 62 21.93 8.54 -3.73
C ALA A 62 21.62 8.67 -2.23
N LEU A 63 20.44 8.20 -1.79
CA LEU A 63 20.00 8.27 -0.39
C LEU A 63 20.80 7.35 0.55
N LEU A 64 21.22 6.17 0.09
CA LEU A 64 21.94 5.19 0.91
C LEU A 64 23.46 5.42 0.91
N THR A 65 24.00 6.18 -0.05
CA THR A 65 25.44 6.52 -0.14
C THR A 65 25.79 7.88 0.44
N GLU A 66 24.82 8.75 0.73
CA GLU A 66 25.07 9.88 1.63
C GLU A 66 25.25 9.31 3.05
N GLU A 67 26.52 9.12 3.47
CA GLU A 67 26.89 8.77 4.84
C GLU A 67 26.16 9.68 5.85
N GLU A 68 25.76 9.11 6.99
CA GLU A 68 25.16 9.82 8.14
C GLU A 68 25.89 11.15 8.40
N LYS A 69 25.29 12.28 8.00
CA LYS A 69 25.69 13.56 8.60
C LYS A 69 25.28 13.46 10.07
N PRO A 70 26.23 13.59 11.02
CA PRO A 70 25.89 13.57 12.43
C PRO A 70 24.83 14.65 12.66
N GLN A 71 23.70 14.24 13.25
CA GLN A 71 22.65 15.15 13.68
C GLN A 71 23.28 16.12 14.68
N SER A 72 23.50 17.37 14.26
CA SER A 72 24.08 18.42 15.10
C SER A 72 23.21 18.63 16.33
N ILE A 73 23.74 18.25 17.50
CA ILE A 73 23.34 18.76 18.82
C ILE A 73 24.37 19.81 19.21
#